data_AF-A0A397IA78-F1
#
_entry.id   AF-A0A397IA78-F1
#
_cell.length_a   1.000
_cell.length_b   1.000
_cell.length_c   1.000
_cell.angle_alpha   90.00
_cell.angle_beta   90.00
_cell.angle_gamma   90.00
#
_symmetry.space_group_name_H-M   'P 1'
#
loop_
_entity.id
_entity.type
_entity.pdbx_description
1 polymer ?
#
loop_
_entity_poly.entity_id
_entity_poly.type
_entity_poly.pdbx_seq_one_letter_code
_entity_poly.pdbx_strand_id
1 'polypeptide(L)'
;MQDLIICNWLKKTVPTTYALGKFMADTVVLMWSLMKIGSCSTASLHFKNFCAETLLNAKVSKTTVFIAMKYVQRYMKKGNTANFTNEYQLFTIALMVAHKWHIEPVYKNKTWSDITHMPLIEINKLEIAFIESLNYKIHIGGDKYSFWLRCLTEYINTGKLVSLFVERFSKNAIPPPLPPPPGFGIGKSIIIPTPVGYERNITPNDYTEYGLYDGLKLDFF
;
A
#
# COMPACT_ATOMS: atom_id res chain seq x y z
N MET A 1 -1.50 -4.49 -19.87
CA MET A 1 -2.22 -5.75 -20.18
C MET A 1 -3.12 -6.22 -19.03
N GLN A 2 -2.65 -6.28 -17.78
CA GLN A 2 -3.45 -6.73 -16.62
C GLN A 2 -4.65 -5.82 -16.32
N ASP A 3 -4.46 -4.50 -16.34
CA ASP A 3 -5.58 -3.55 -16.21
C ASP A 3 -6.69 -3.78 -17.24
N LEU A 4 -6.32 -4.12 -18.48
CA LEU A 4 -7.28 -4.40 -19.55
C LEU A 4 -8.08 -5.67 -19.25
N ILE A 5 -7.48 -6.71 -18.66
CA ILE A 5 -8.18 -7.94 -18.29
C ILE A 5 -9.22 -7.64 -17.20
N ILE A 6 -8.82 -6.93 -16.15
CA ILE A 6 -9.72 -6.55 -15.06
C ILE A 6 -10.84 -5.64 -15.60
N CYS A 7 -10.50 -4.67 -16.47
CA CYS A 7 -11.49 -3.80 -17.10
C CYS A 7 -12.47 -4.57 -17.99
N ASN A 8 -11.99 -5.55 -18.77
CA ASN A 8 -12.83 -6.37 -19.64
C ASN A 8 -13.74 -7.29 -18.83
N TRP A 9 -13.25 -7.84 -17.71
CA TRP A 9 -14.06 -8.59 -16.77
C TRP A 9 -15.17 -7.72 -16.18
N LEU A 10 -14.84 -6.52 -15.69
CA LEU A 10 -15.83 -5.57 -15.15
C LEU A 10 -16.87 -5.12 -16.18
N LYS A 11 -16.49 -4.94 -17.46
CA LYS A 11 -17.42 -4.54 -18.53
C LYS A 11 -18.43 -5.64 -18.89
N LYS A 12 -18.09 -6.91 -18.68
CA LYS A 12 -19.03 -8.03 -18.90
C LYS A 12 -20.17 -8.04 -17.85
N THR A 13 -20.09 -7.23 -16.81
CA THR A 13 -20.99 -7.26 -15.65
C THR A 13 -21.51 -5.85 -15.31
N VAL A 14 -22.76 -5.49 -15.66
CA VAL A 14 -23.50 -4.29 -15.13
C VAL A 14 -22.71 -2.94 -15.33
N PRO A 15 -23.23 -1.73 -15.01
CA PRO A 15 -22.38 -0.53 -14.94
C PRO A 15 -21.08 -0.76 -14.14
N THR A 16 -19.95 -0.35 -14.73
CA THR A 16 -18.60 -0.70 -14.28
C THR A 16 -18.33 -0.39 -12.80
N THR A 17 -18.89 0.71 -12.28
CA THR A 17 -18.75 1.11 -10.87
C THR A 17 -19.47 0.15 -9.92
N TYR A 18 -20.64 -0.36 -10.30
CA TYR A 18 -21.42 -1.28 -9.49
C TYR A 18 -20.76 -2.66 -9.39
N ALA A 19 -20.27 -3.19 -10.52
CA ALA A 19 -19.50 -4.43 -10.52
C ALA A 19 -18.19 -4.29 -9.74
N LEU A 20 -17.51 -3.14 -9.85
CA LEU A 20 -16.30 -2.87 -9.09
C LEU A 20 -16.57 -2.78 -7.59
N GLY A 21 -17.67 -2.16 -7.18
CA GLY A 21 -18.10 -2.10 -5.78
C GLY A 21 -18.39 -3.49 -5.22
N LYS A 22 -19.11 -4.34 -5.97
CA LYS A 22 -19.35 -5.75 -5.60
C LYS A 22 -18.05 -6.53 -5.45
N PHE A 23 -17.15 -6.39 -6.42
CA PHE A 23 -15.86 -7.08 -6.42
C PHE A 23 -15.01 -6.67 -5.22
N MET A 24 -14.94 -5.37 -4.91
CA MET A 24 -14.24 -4.86 -3.72
C MET A 24 -14.89 -5.40 -2.45
N ALA A 25 -16.22 -5.39 -2.33
CA ALA A 25 -16.94 -5.90 -1.17
C ALA A 25 -16.62 -7.37 -0.88
N ASP A 26 -16.75 -8.24 -1.90
CA ASP A 26 -16.43 -9.66 -1.78
C ASP A 26 -14.97 -9.86 -1.38
N THR A 27 -14.05 -9.14 -2.01
CA THR A 27 -12.62 -9.28 -1.71
C THR A 27 -12.27 -8.82 -0.30
N VAL A 28 -12.87 -7.72 0.19
CA VAL A 28 -12.64 -7.22 1.56
C VAL A 28 -13.16 -8.19 2.60
N VAL A 29 -14.40 -8.67 2.47
CA VAL A 29 -14.98 -9.67 3.39
C VAL A 29 -14.17 -10.95 3.38
N LEU A 30 -13.69 -11.34 2.21
CA LEU A 30 -12.90 -12.54 2.06
C LEU A 30 -11.52 -12.43 2.71
N MET A 31 -10.80 -11.32 2.49
CA MET A 31 -9.54 -11.06 3.21
C MET A 31 -9.75 -10.95 4.73
N TRP A 32 -10.88 -10.39 5.17
CA TRP A 32 -11.21 -10.23 6.59
C TRP A 32 -11.55 -11.57 7.27
N SER A 33 -12.36 -12.41 6.63
CA SER A 33 -12.82 -13.70 7.17
C SER A 33 -11.70 -14.72 7.30
N LEU A 34 -10.74 -14.72 6.37
CA LEU A 34 -9.53 -15.54 6.45
C LEU A 34 -8.71 -15.27 7.72
N MET A 35 -8.64 -14.03 8.19
CA MET A 35 -7.85 -13.67 9.37
C MET A 35 -8.54 -14.06 10.69
N LYS A 36 -9.88 -14.13 10.72
CA LYS A 36 -10.61 -14.37 11.98
C LYS A 36 -11.01 -15.83 12.20
N ILE A 37 -11.44 -16.56 11.17
CA ILE A 37 -12.21 -17.82 11.36
C ILE A 37 -11.84 -18.93 10.36
N GLY A 38 -11.01 -18.68 9.34
CA GLY A 38 -10.68 -19.70 8.33
C GLY A 38 -11.87 -20.11 7.45
N SER A 39 -12.98 -19.38 7.51
CA SER A 39 -14.16 -19.57 6.66
C SER A 39 -14.14 -18.55 5.52
N CYS A 40 -14.47 -19.00 4.31
CA CYS A 40 -14.59 -18.17 3.11
C CYS A 40 -16.06 -17.76 2.94
N SER A 41 -16.41 -16.52 3.29
CA SER A 41 -17.76 -15.98 3.08
C SER A 41 -17.79 -14.92 1.98
N THR A 42 -18.90 -14.87 1.24
CA THR A 42 -19.18 -13.79 0.29
C THR A 42 -19.77 -12.59 1.03
N ALA A 43 -19.57 -11.38 0.52
CA ALA A 43 -20.17 -10.19 1.11
C ALA A 43 -21.71 -10.24 1.06
N SER A 44 -22.36 -9.68 2.07
CA SER A 44 -23.81 -9.52 2.07
C SER A 44 -24.27 -8.61 0.92
N LEU A 45 -25.51 -8.79 0.45
CA LEU A 45 -26.06 -7.94 -0.62
C LEU A 45 -26.10 -6.45 -0.20
N HIS A 46 -26.42 -6.18 1.07
CA HIS A 46 -26.41 -4.83 1.63
C HIS A 46 -25.03 -4.18 1.56
N PHE A 47 -23.99 -4.92 1.99
CA PHE A 47 -22.62 -4.41 1.93
C PHE A 47 -22.14 -4.18 0.49
N LYS A 48 -22.52 -5.07 -0.43
CA LYS A 48 -22.24 -4.92 -1.86
C LYS A 48 -22.85 -3.64 -2.45
N ASN A 49 -24.12 -3.37 -2.14
CA ASN A 49 -24.81 -2.16 -2.60
C ASN A 49 -24.18 -0.92 -1.97
N PHE A 50 -23.92 -0.93 -0.66
CA PHE A 50 -23.21 0.15 0.04
C PHE A 50 -21.86 0.48 -0.61
N CYS A 51 -21.06 -0.53 -0.94
CA CYS A 51 -19.78 -0.33 -1.60
C CYS A 51 -19.96 0.35 -2.95
N ALA A 52 -20.86 -0.17 -3.79
CA ALA A 52 -21.13 0.37 -5.12
C ALA A 52 -21.64 1.82 -5.09
N GLU A 53 -22.57 2.14 -4.19
CA GLU A 53 -23.11 3.49 -3.98
C GLU A 53 -22.02 4.44 -3.48
N THR A 54 -21.18 4.00 -2.55
CA THR A 54 -20.04 4.79 -2.07
C THR A 54 -19.06 5.11 -3.20
N LEU A 55 -18.72 4.13 -4.05
CA LEU A 55 -17.84 4.37 -5.20
C LEU A 55 -18.44 5.39 -6.18
N LEU A 56 -19.75 5.30 -6.40
CA LEU A 56 -20.48 6.20 -7.30
C LEU A 56 -20.53 7.63 -6.74
N ASN A 57 -20.93 7.79 -5.48
CA ASN A 57 -21.09 9.08 -4.82
C ASN A 57 -19.76 9.81 -4.62
N ALA A 58 -18.72 9.08 -4.23
CA ALA A 58 -17.38 9.64 -4.06
C ALA A 58 -16.63 9.84 -5.39
N LYS A 59 -17.19 9.38 -6.53
CA LYS A 59 -16.60 9.47 -7.87
C LYS A 59 -15.17 8.92 -7.94
N VAL A 60 -14.94 7.82 -7.22
CA VAL A 60 -13.59 7.26 -7.09
C VAL A 60 -13.13 6.56 -8.37
N SER A 61 -11.85 6.68 -8.69
CA SER A 61 -11.26 6.00 -9.84
C SER A 61 -11.04 4.50 -9.58
N LYS A 62 -10.96 3.70 -10.65
CA LYS A 62 -10.61 2.26 -10.55
C LYS A 62 -9.24 2.05 -9.89
N THR A 63 -8.27 2.90 -10.22
CA THR A 63 -6.92 2.87 -9.64
C THR A 63 -6.99 3.03 -8.13
N THR A 64 -7.76 4.01 -7.65
CA THR A 64 -8.00 4.27 -6.22
C THR A 64 -8.61 3.05 -5.53
N VAL A 65 -9.58 2.39 -6.16
CA VAL A 65 -10.20 1.16 -5.62
C VAL A 65 -9.16 0.05 -5.46
N PHE A 66 -8.34 -0.21 -6.48
CA PHE A 66 -7.33 -1.25 -6.39
C PHE A 66 -6.25 -0.93 -5.34
N ILE A 67 -5.92 0.35 -5.15
CA ILE A 67 -5.01 0.80 -4.10
C ILE A 67 -5.63 0.60 -2.71
N ALA A 68 -6.91 0.90 -2.54
CA ALA A 68 -7.64 0.63 -1.31
C ALA A 68 -7.63 -0.87 -0.95
N MET A 69 -7.87 -1.74 -1.93
CA MET A 69 -7.78 -3.20 -1.75
C MET A 69 -6.36 -3.64 -1.35
N LYS A 70 -5.32 -2.99 -1.88
CA LYS A 70 -3.94 -3.24 -1.47
C LYS A 70 -3.69 -2.81 -0.02
N TYR A 71 -4.29 -1.70 0.43
CA TYR A 71 -4.20 -1.27 1.83
C TYR A 71 -4.87 -2.28 2.76
N VAL A 72 -6.07 -2.78 2.41
CA VAL A 72 -6.72 -3.86 3.15
C VAL A 72 -5.83 -5.10 3.23
N GLN A 73 -5.21 -5.52 2.13
CA GLN A 73 -4.29 -6.66 2.14
C GLN A 73 -3.08 -6.46 3.08
N ARG A 74 -2.51 -5.25 3.12
CA ARG A 74 -1.41 -4.92 4.04
C ARG A 74 -1.85 -4.88 5.49
N TYR A 75 -3.05 -4.33 5.73
CA TYR A 75 -3.69 -4.30 7.03
C TYR A 75 -3.85 -5.73 7.58
N MET A 76 -4.38 -6.65 6.77
CA MET A 76 -4.55 -8.06 7.15
C MET A 76 -3.23 -8.75 7.43
N LYS A 77 -2.23 -8.58 6.57
CA LYS A 77 -0.91 -9.24 6.74
C LYS A 77 -0.21 -8.89 8.05
N LYS A 78 -0.41 -7.68 8.56
CA LYS A 78 0.21 -7.23 9.80
C LYS A 78 -0.46 -7.85 11.04
N GLY A 79 -1.65 -8.47 10.89
CA GLY A 79 -2.43 -8.99 12.01
C GLY A 79 -2.88 -7.89 12.97
N ASN A 80 -2.96 -6.64 12.50
CA ASN A 80 -2.95 -5.47 13.36
C ASN A 80 -4.31 -5.16 14.01
N THR A 81 -4.23 -4.46 15.14
CA THR A 81 -5.25 -4.20 16.17
C THR A 81 -6.13 -2.97 15.91
N ALA A 82 -6.36 -2.54 14.67
CA ALA A 82 -7.35 -1.48 14.48
C ALA A 82 -8.73 -2.07 14.78
N ASN A 83 -9.44 -1.47 15.74
CA ASN A 83 -10.74 -1.90 16.21
C ASN A 83 -11.85 -1.57 15.20
N PHE A 84 -11.64 -1.92 13.92
CA PHE A 84 -12.72 -1.98 12.96
C PHE A 84 -13.71 -3.04 13.45
N THR A 85 -14.90 -2.58 13.78
CA THR A 85 -15.98 -3.42 14.32
C THR A 85 -16.65 -4.22 13.22
N ASN A 86 -16.63 -3.71 11.98
CA ASN A 86 -17.30 -4.29 10.83
C ASN A 86 -16.57 -3.96 9.50
N GLU A 87 -16.99 -4.65 8.44
CA GLU A 87 -16.47 -4.50 7.07
C GLU A 87 -16.75 -3.13 6.45
N TYR A 88 -17.83 -2.44 6.85
CA TYR A 88 -18.18 -1.10 6.38
C TYR A 88 -17.12 -0.08 6.81
N GLN A 89 -16.66 -0.19 8.06
CA GLN A 89 -15.63 0.68 8.59
C GLN A 89 -14.29 0.47 7.88
N LEU A 90 -13.86 -0.79 7.73
CA LEU A 90 -12.60 -1.08 7.04
C LEU A 90 -12.65 -0.60 5.58
N PHE A 91 -13.71 -0.93 4.86
CA PHE A 91 -13.88 -0.52 3.46
C PHE A 91 -13.83 1.00 3.32
N THR A 92 -14.61 1.71 4.14
CA THR A 92 -14.72 3.17 4.06
C THR A 92 -13.38 3.83 4.28
N ILE A 93 -12.66 3.44 5.34
CA ILE A 93 -11.39 4.08 5.71
C ILE A 93 -10.29 3.72 4.70
N ALA A 94 -10.24 2.47 4.23
CA ALA A 94 -9.28 2.07 3.21
C ALA A 94 -9.49 2.83 1.89
N LEU A 95 -10.74 2.98 1.46
CA LEU A 95 -11.11 3.71 0.25
C LEU A 95 -10.85 5.21 0.39
N MET A 96 -11.23 5.78 1.54
CA MET A 96 -11.03 7.20 1.85
C MET A 96 -9.54 7.57 1.81
N VAL A 97 -8.70 6.83 2.53
CA VAL A 97 -7.25 7.09 2.58
C VAL A 97 -6.62 6.96 1.19
N ALA A 98 -7.05 5.97 0.40
CA ALA A 98 -6.60 5.84 -0.99
C ALA A 98 -7.04 7.04 -1.83
N HIS A 99 -8.29 7.48 -1.73
CA HIS A 99 -8.82 8.57 -2.52
C HIS A 99 -8.14 9.91 -2.20
N LYS A 100 -7.97 10.21 -0.91
CA LYS A 100 -7.30 11.42 -0.45
C LYS A 100 -5.86 11.53 -0.93
N TRP A 101 -5.17 10.40 -1.10
CA TRP A 101 -3.79 10.38 -1.55
C TRP A 101 -3.61 10.74 -3.03
N HIS A 102 -4.67 10.65 -3.84
CA HIS A 102 -4.57 10.80 -5.30
C HIS A 102 -5.21 12.07 -5.88
N ILE A 103 -5.94 12.88 -5.10
CA ILE A 103 -6.82 13.94 -5.64
C ILE A 103 -6.70 15.27 -4.89
N GLU A 104 -6.50 16.35 -5.65
CA GLU A 104 -6.68 17.76 -5.24
C GLU A 104 -7.97 18.31 -5.89
N PRO A 105 -8.97 18.87 -5.17
CA PRO A 105 -9.02 19.12 -3.73
C PRO A 105 -9.47 17.88 -2.95
N VAL A 106 -8.76 17.60 -1.86
CA VAL A 106 -9.00 16.44 -0.99
C VAL A 106 -10.36 16.58 -0.30
N TYR A 107 -11.26 15.60 -0.49
CA TYR A 107 -12.49 15.49 0.30
C TYR A 107 -12.14 15.38 1.80
N LYS A 108 -12.65 16.30 2.61
CA LYS A 108 -12.47 16.28 4.07
C LYS A 108 -13.19 15.06 4.67
N ASN A 109 -12.82 14.67 5.89
CA ASN A 109 -13.49 13.58 6.61
C ASN A 109 -15.01 13.78 6.74
N LYS A 110 -15.46 15.04 6.81
CA LYS A 110 -16.88 15.38 6.81
C LYS A 110 -17.60 14.87 5.55
N THR A 111 -17.02 15.06 4.37
CA THR A 111 -17.62 14.55 3.12
C THR A 111 -17.77 13.04 3.12
N TRP A 112 -16.79 12.31 3.67
CA TRP A 112 -16.87 10.86 3.81
C TRP A 112 -17.90 10.43 4.86
N SER A 113 -18.05 11.20 5.95
CA SER A 113 -19.12 11.04 6.93
C SER A 113 -20.49 11.20 6.29
N ASP A 114 -20.67 12.22 5.45
CA ASP A 114 -21.92 12.49 4.76
C ASP A 114 -22.26 11.40 3.73
N ILE A 115 -21.28 10.91 2.97
CA ILE A 115 -21.47 9.86 1.93
C ILE A 115 -21.77 8.49 2.56
N THR A 116 -21.08 8.13 3.64
CA THR A 116 -21.16 6.77 4.22
C THR A 116 -22.09 6.67 5.42
N HIS A 117 -22.61 7.81 5.89
CA HIS A 117 -23.39 7.94 7.11
C HIS A 117 -22.67 7.44 8.38
N MET A 118 -21.34 7.34 8.34
CA MET A 118 -20.51 7.01 9.50
C MET A 118 -20.21 8.27 10.32
N PRO A 119 -20.25 8.22 11.66
CA PRO A 119 -19.96 9.38 12.50
C PRO A 119 -18.58 9.97 12.21
N LEU A 120 -18.51 11.30 12.06
CA LEU A 120 -17.25 12.01 11.76
C LEU A 120 -16.14 11.71 12.79
N ILE A 121 -16.50 11.63 14.07
CA ILE A 121 -15.56 11.31 15.16
C ILE A 121 -14.95 9.92 14.96
N GLU A 122 -15.77 8.96 14.52
CA GLU A 122 -15.34 7.61 14.24
C GLU A 122 -14.42 7.55 13.01
N ILE A 123 -14.79 8.24 11.93
CA ILE A 123 -13.93 8.37 10.73
C ILE A 123 -12.56 8.95 11.10
N ASN A 124 -12.52 10.04 11.87
CA ASN A 124 -11.27 10.69 12.28
C ASN A 124 -10.38 9.72 13.06
N LYS A 125 -10.96 9.00 14.05
CA LYS A 125 -10.23 8.03 14.87
C LYS A 125 -9.69 6.86 14.05
N LEU A 126 -10.53 6.29 13.18
CA LEU A 126 -10.16 5.13 12.38
C LEU A 126 -9.15 5.49 11.29
N GLU A 127 -9.21 6.69 10.72
CA GLU A 127 -8.21 7.15 9.74
C GLU A 127 -6.80 7.12 10.33
N ILE A 128 -6.62 7.72 11.51
CA ILE A 128 -5.32 7.77 12.19
C ILE A 128 -4.83 6.35 12.47
N ALA A 129 -5.67 5.52 13.11
CA ALA A 129 -5.32 4.14 13.44
C ALA A 129 -5.01 3.29 12.19
N PHE A 130 -5.70 3.53 11.07
CA PHE A 130 -5.46 2.82 9.83
C PHE A 130 -4.12 3.23 9.20
N ILE A 131 -3.79 4.52 9.15
CA ILE A 131 -2.51 4.98 8.60
C ILE A 131 -1.33 4.49 9.45
N GLU A 132 -1.47 4.52 10.78
CA GLU A 132 -0.52 3.91 11.73
C GLU A 132 -0.35 2.41 11.48
N SER A 133 -1.46 1.71 11.21
CA SER A 133 -1.42 0.28 10.89
C SER A 133 -0.60 0.00 9.62
N LEU A 134 -0.59 0.92 8.66
CA LEU A 134 0.21 0.84 7.43
C LEU A 134 1.67 1.32 7.63
N ASN A 135 2.08 1.64 8.86
CA ASN A 135 3.36 2.28 9.19
C ASN A 135 3.61 3.55 8.37
N TYR A 136 2.56 4.34 8.09
CA TYR A 136 2.63 5.55 7.27
C TYR A 136 3.15 5.31 5.83
N LYS A 137 3.31 4.04 5.40
CA LYS A 137 3.79 3.66 4.07
C LYS A 137 2.64 3.56 3.08
N ILE A 138 1.92 4.66 2.86
CA ILE A 138 0.75 4.70 1.96
C ILE A 138 1.15 4.72 0.48
N HIS A 139 2.30 5.30 0.13
CA HIS A 139 2.78 5.29 -1.25
C HIS A 139 3.03 3.85 -1.78
N ILE A 140 2.52 3.56 -2.98
CA ILE A 140 2.74 2.31 -3.71
C ILE A 140 3.43 2.65 -5.04
N GLY A 141 4.71 2.30 -5.17
CA GLY A 141 5.44 2.48 -6.43
C GLY A 141 4.88 1.61 -7.57
N GLY A 142 5.11 2.04 -8.81
CA GLY A 142 4.57 1.41 -10.03
C GLY A 142 4.78 -0.10 -10.08
N ASP A 143 5.98 -0.59 -9.82
CA ASP A 143 6.28 -2.03 -9.81
C ASP A 143 5.46 -2.84 -8.80
N LYS A 144 5.21 -2.27 -7.62
CA LYS A 144 4.40 -2.91 -6.57
C LYS A 144 2.93 -2.89 -6.96
N TYR A 145 2.49 -1.80 -7.59
CA TYR A 145 1.13 -1.67 -8.10
C TYR A 145 0.86 -2.64 -9.25
N SER A 146 1.74 -2.72 -10.25
CA SER A 146 1.62 -3.69 -11.35
C SER A 146 1.65 -5.13 -10.86
N PHE A 147 2.54 -5.47 -9.91
CA PHE A 147 2.53 -6.80 -9.30
C PHE A 147 1.20 -7.09 -8.59
N TRP A 148 0.63 -6.11 -7.90
CA TRP A 148 -0.67 -6.23 -7.25
C TRP A 148 -1.81 -6.46 -8.24
N LEU A 149 -1.85 -5.76 -9.36
CA LEU A 149 -2.84 -5.98 -10.41
C LEU A 149 -2.75 -7.39 -11.01
N ARG A 150 -1.53 -7.93 -11.15
CA ARG A 150 -1.33 -9.33 -11.53
C ARG A 150 -1.96 -10.28 -10.52
N CYS A 151 -1.72 -10.07 -9.23
CA CYS A 151 -2.34 -10.87 -8.16
C CYS A 151 -3.87 -10.82 -8.23
N LEU A 152 -4.47 -9.63 -8.41
CA LEU A 152 -5.91 -9.48 -8.57
C LEU A 152 -6.43 -10.21 -9.83
N THR A 153 -5.70 -10.13 -10.93
CA THR A 153 -6.06 -10.80 -12.19
C THR A 153 -6.04 -12.32 -12.02
N GLU A 154 -4.99 -12.86 -11.41
CA GLU A 154 -4.90 -14.29 -11.10
C GLU A 154 -6.01 -14.74 -10.17
N TYR A 155 -6.35 -13.94 -9.17
CA TYR A 155 -7.48 -14.21 -8.28
C TYR A 155 -8.80 -14.28 -9.05
N ILE A 156 -9.09 -13.30 -9.92
CA ILE A 156 -10.31 -13.28 -10.73
C ILE A 156 -10.40 -14.50 -11.65
N ASN A 157 -9.28 -14.90 -12.27
CA ASN A 157 -9.24 -16.01 -13.22
C ASN A 157 -9.34 -17.38 -12.54
N THR A 158 -8.73 -17.55 -11.37
CA THR A 158 -8.56 -18.87 -10.75
C THR A 158 -9.43 -19.08 -9.52
N GLY A 159 -9.98 -18.01 -8.94
CA GLY A 159 -10.63 -18.01 -7.63
C GLY A 159 -9.67 -18.26 -6.46
N LYS A 160 -8.35 -18.44 -6.70
CA LYS A 160 -7.38 -18.83 -5.69
C LYS A 160 -6.92 -17.63 -4.87
N LEU A 161 -7.28 -17.60 -3.59
CA LEU A 161 -6.98 -16.51 -2.67
C LEU A 161 -5.50 -16.36 -2.34
N VAL A 162 -4.76 -17.46 -2.43
CA VAL A 162 -3.31 -17.46 -2.22
C VAL A 162 -2.65 -16.40 -3.11
N SER A 163 -3.16 -16.18 -4.33
CA SER A 163 -2.65 -15.16 -5.27
C SER A 163 -2.63 -13.75 -4.69
N LEU A 164 -3.58 -13.39 -3.82
CA LEU A 164 -3.68 -12.05 -3.18
C LEU A 164 -2.64 -11.85 -2.08
N PHE A 165 -2.09 -12.93 -1.53
CA PHE A 165 -1.12 -12.89 -0.43
C PHE A 165 0.31 -13.26 -0.85
N VAL A 166 0.53 -13.62 -2.11
CA VAL A 166 1.88 -13.89 -2.67
C VAL A 166 2.80 -12.70 -2.42
N GLU A 167 3.99 -13.01 -1.91
CA GLU A 167 5.07 -12.03 -1.78
C GLU A 167 5.95 -12.08 -3.00
N ARG A 168 6.23 -10.90 -3.56
CA ARG A 168 7.34 -10.77 -4.49
C ARG A 168 8.59 -10.91 -3.63
N PHE A 169 9.26 -12.06 -3.69
CA PHE A 169 10.63 -12.18 -3.21
C PHE A 169 11.45 -11.16 -4.00
N SER A 170 11.77 -10.03 -3.37
CA SER A 170 12.78 -9.15 -3.93
C SER A 170 14.07 -9.93 -3.91
N LYS A 171 14.66 -10.15 -5.09
CA LYS A 171 16.05 -10.60 -5.17
C LYS A 171 16.88 -9.49 -4.53
N ASN A 172 17.08 -9.54 -3.22
CA ASN A 172 18.32 -9.07 -2.63
C ASN A 172 19.38 -10.10 -3.05
N ALA A 173 19.67 -10.16 -4.35
CA ALA A 173 20.83 -10.84 -4.86
C ALA A 173 21.99 -9.96 -4.44
N ILE A 174 22.70 -10.38 -3.40
CA ILE A 174 24.07 -9.94 -3.17
C ILE A 174 24.78 -10.18 -4.51
N PRO A 175 25.35 -9.16 -5.17
CA PRO A 175 26.16 -9.39 -6.35
C PRO A 175 27.26 -10.39 -5.97
N PRO A 176 27.57 -11.41 -6.78
CA PRO A 176 28.74 -12.25 -6.51
C PRO A 176 29.96 -11.32 -6.35
N PRO A 177 30.82 -11.55 -5.33
CA PRO A 177 31.97 -10.70 -5.11
C PRO A 177 32.78 -10.62 -6.41
N LEU A 178 33.03 -9.40 -6.89
CA LEU A 178 33.85 -9.17 -8.07
C LEU A 178 35.19 -9.91 -7.90
N PRO A 179 35.73 -10.55 -8.94
CA PRO A 179 37.07 -11.10 -8.88
C PRO A 179 38.07 -9.96 -8.58
N PRO A 180 39.11 -10.21 -7.76
CA PRO A 180 40.13 -9.20 -7.49
C PRO A 180 40.82 -8.79 -8.80
N PRO A 181 41.14 -7.49 -8.98
CA PRO A 181 41.80 -7.02 -10.18
C PRO A 181 43.17 -7.71 -10.35
N PRO A 182 43.58 -8.07 -11.60
CA PRO A 182 44.90 -8.59 -11.89
C PRO A 182 45.98 -7.63 -11.42
N GLY A 183 46.93 -8.15 -10.65
CA GLY A 183 47.78 -7.37 -9.76
C GLY A 183 48.82 -6.48 -10.42
N PHE A 184 49.40 -5.62 -9.58
CA PHE A 184 50.76 -5.11 -9.73
C PHE A 184 51.44 -5.23 -8.37
N GLY A 185 52.41 -6.13 -8.27
CA GLY A 185 53.34 -6.15 -7.15
C GLY A 185 54.39 -5.07 -7.33
N ILE A 186 54.74 -4.38 -6.25
CA ILE A 186 56.09 -3.87 -5.94
C ILE A 186 56.17 -3.79 -4.42
N GLY A 187 57.17 -4.46 -3.86
CA GLY A 187 57.36 -4.59 -2.42
C GLY A 187 57.90 -3.35 -1.73
N LYS A 188 57.68 -3.30 -0.41
CA LYS A 188 58.73 -3.20 0.63
C LYS A 188 58.04 -3.23 2.00
N SER A 189 58.47 -4.18 2.81
CA SER A 189 58.18 -4.30 4.23
C SER A 189 58.93 -3.22 5.00
N ILE A 190 58.23 -2.44 5.81
CA ILE A 190 58.77 -1.83 7.04
C ILE A 190 57.73 -2.02 8.14
N ILE A 191 58.11 -2.80 9.15
CA ILE A 191 57.45 -2.99 10.44
C ILE A 191 57.97 -1.84 11.35
N ILE A 192 57.19 -1.22 12.23
CA ILE A 192 57.08 -1.41 13.72
C ILE A 192 56.70 0.01 14.27
N PRO A 193 56.16 0.24 15.49
CA PRO A 193 55.00 -0.29 16.23
C PRO A 193 53.98 0.84 16.63
N THR A 194 52.79 0.48 17.11
CA THR A 194 51.98 1.33 18.02
C THR A 194 52.63 1.33 19.43
N PRO A 195 52.43 2.34 20.30
CA PRO A 195 51.33 2.21 21.26
C PRO A 195 50.78 3.50 21.95
N VAL A 196 49.63 3.31 22.61
CA VAL A 196 49.06 4.04 23.77
C VAL A 196 48.27 5.33 23.54
N GLY A 197 47.01 5.32 24.01
CA GLY A 197 46.49 6.43 24.84
C GLY A 197 45.07 6.90 24.57
N TYR A 198 44.12 6.42 25.39
CA TYR A 198 43.00 7.16 26.02
C TYR A 198 42.10 8.07 25.16
N GLU A 199 40.89 7.62 24.85
CA GLU A 199 39.63 7.86 25.60
C GLU A 199 38.85 9.12 25.14
N ARG A 200 37.69 8.79 24.57
CA ARG A 200 36.39 9.49 24.49
C ARG A 200 36.31 10.86 25.15
N ASN A 201 35.78 11.84 24.39
CA ASN A 201 34.87 12.84 24.94
C ASN A 201 33.77 13.16 23.92
N ILE A 202 32.52 12.96 24.35
CA ILE A 202 31.29 13.37 23.69
C ILE A 202 31.00 14.80 24.16
N THR A 203 30.69 15.71 23.24
CA THR A 203 29.99 16.97 23.54
C THR A 203 28.76 17.06 22.63
N PRO A 204 27.55 17.23 23.18
CA PRO A 204 26.35 17.56 22.41
C PRO A 204 26.20 19.07 22.20
N ASN A 205 25.35 19.44 21.21
CA ASN A 205 24.99 20.78 20.72
C ASN A 205 26.01 21.39 19.73
N ASP A 206 25.65 22.04 18.61
CA ASP A 206 24.47 22.85 18.28
C ASP A 206 24.16 22.85 16.76
N TYR A 207 22.94 23.32 16.43
CA TYR A 207 22.35 23.52 15.10
C TYR A 207 23.08 24.56 14.23
N THR A 208 23.14 24.33 12.90
CA THR A 208 22.94 25.26 11.75
C THR A 208 23.45 24.58 10.46
N GLU A 209 22.59 24.32 9.46
CA GLU A 209 22.24 25.20 8.33
C GLU A 209 23.24 25.11 7.15
N TYR A 210 22.83 24.51 6.03
CA TYR A 210 23.26 24.89 4.67
C TYR A 210 22.17 24.50 3.65
N GLY A 211 21.70 25.51 2.92
CA GLY A 211 20.91 25.35 1.70
C GLY A 211 21.79 25.15 0.45
N LEU A 212 21.18 25.46 -0.70
CA LEU A 212 21.67 25.42 -2.08
C LEU A 212 21.72 24.03 -2.74
N TYR A 213 20.90 23.84 -3.77
CA TYR A 213 21.26 23.65 -5.20
C TYR A 213 19.92 23.60 -5.97
N ASP A 214 19.50 24.70 -6.59
CA ASP A 214 19.75 25.03 -8.00
C ASP A 214 19.42 23.93 -9.01
N GLY A 215 18.39 24.21 -9.82
CA GLY A 215 18.29 23.98 -11.26
C GLY A 215 18.50 22.57 -11.82
N LEU A 216 17.43 22.00 -12.39
CA LEU A 216 17.43 21.51 -13.78
C LEU A 216 16.01 21.11 -14.24
N LYS A 217 15.54 21.80 -15.28
CA LYS A 217 14.50 21.33 -16.22
C LYS A 217 14.88 19.93 -16.73
N LEU A 218 13.90 19.10 -17.07
CA LEU A 218 13.95 18.28 -18.27
C LEU A 218 12.53 17.85 -18.67
N ASP A 219 12.20 18.21 -19.90
CA ASP A 219 11.00 17.87 -20.66
C ASP A 219 10.93 16.36 -20.93
N PHE A 220 9.72 15.80 -20.94
CA PHE A 220 9.45 14.46 -21.46
C PHE A 220 8.50 14.55 -22.64
N PHE A 221 9.02 14.18 -23.81
CA PHE A 221 8.26 13.51 -24.87
C PHE A 221 7.73 12.16 -24.36
#